data_AF-A0A0D0C5E6-F1
#
_entry.id   AF-A0A0D0C5E6-F1
#
_cell.length_a   1.000
_cell.length_b   1.000
_cell.length_c   1.000
_cell.angle_alpha   90.00
_cell.angle_beta   90.00
_cell.angle_gamma   90.00
#
_symmetry.space_group_name_H-M   'P 1'
#
loop_
_entity.id
_entity.type
_entity.pdbx_description
1 polymer ?
#
loop_
_entity_poly.entity_id
_entity_poly.type
_entity_poly.pdbx_seq_one_letter_code
_entity_poly.pdbx_strand_id
1 'polypeptide(L)'
;MVMNPSGQPQIHPGMPPQNMSASQIGQQYQAQLFAQCAQGIHDPKTKFGMCGIITAIMCFPCGLICLFTDSEQRCNRCGVLLEKK
;
A
#
# COMPACT_ATOMS: atom_id res chain seq x y z
N MET A 1 -21.03 23.68 -28.70
CA MET A 1 -21.05 22.37 -28.03
C MET A 1 -21.81 21.43 -28.96
N VAL A 2 -21.16 20.44 -29.56
CA VAL A 2 -21.83 19.52 -30.51
C VAL A 2 -22.18 18.25 -29.74
N MET A 3 -23.47 18.05 -29.46
CA MET A 3 -24.01 16.83 -28.83
C MET A 3 -24.47 15.85 -29.91
N ASN A 4 -24.08 14.58 -29.81
CA ASN A 4 -24.63 13.46 -30.58
C ASN A 4 -25.75 12.79 -29.74
N PRO A 5 -26.94 12.49 -30.31
CA PRO A 5 -28.11 12.02 -29.57
C PRO A 5 -28.07 10.59 -28.97
N SER A 6 -26.94 9.88 -28.99
CA SER A 6 -26.89 8.45 -28.61
C SER A 6 -26.12 8.10 -27.34
N GLY A 7 -25.56 9.07 -26.60
CA GLY A 7 -25.01 8.81 -25.25
C GLY A 7 -23.94 7.70 -25.17
N GLN A 8 -23.20 7.44 -26.25
CA GLN A 8 -22.17 6.40 -26.26
C GLN A 8 -20.75 7.00 -26.14
N PRO A 9 -19.91 6.50 -25.22
CA PRO A 9 -18.50 6.88 -25.17
C PRO A 9 -17.80 6.43 -26.46
N GLN A 10 -17.33 7.38 -27.26
CA GLN A 10 -16.57 7.12 -28.47
C GLN A 10 -15.16 6.64 -28.08
N ILE A 11 -14.92 5.33 -28.19
CA ILE A 11 -13.59 4.72 -28.11
C ILE A 11 -12.94 4.91 -29.48
N HIS A 12 -11.93 5.78 -29.56
CA HIS A 12 -11.13 5.98 -30.77
C HIS A 12 -10.12 4.82 -30.92
N PRO A 13 -10.19 3.96 -31.95
CA PRO A 13 -9.20 2.91 -32.14
C PRO A 13 -8.11 3.43 -33.08
N GLY A 14 -6.97 3.78 -32.50
CA GLY A 14 -5.81 4.26 -33.24
C GLY A 14 -4.52 4.09 -32.46
N MET A 15 -4.09 2.86 -32.21
CA MET A 15 -2.70 2.59 -31.85
C MET A 15 -2.26 1.19 -32.31
N PRO A 16 -1.07 1.05 -32.93
CA PRO A 16 -0.52 -0.25 -33.33
C PRO A 16 -0.29 -1.16 -32.11
N PRO A 17 -0.24 -2.49 -32.27
CA PRO A 17 0.08 -3.42 -31.18
C PRO A 17 1.52 -3.17 -30.72
N GLN A 18 1.66 -2.33 -29.69
CA GLN A 18 2.96 -2.01 -29.10
C GLN A 18 3.35 -3.17 -28.18
N ASN A 19 4.51 -3.75 -28.46
CA ASN A 19 5.26 -4.61 -27.57
C ASN A 19 5.37 -3.91 -26.20
N MET A 20 4.51 -4.29 -25.24
CA MET A 20 4.40 -3.63 -23.93
C MET A 20 5.76 -3.69 -23.25
N SER A 21 6.40 -2.53 -23.09
CA SER A 21 7.71 -2.45 -22.46
C SER A 21 7.61 -2.81 -20.97
N ALA A 22 8.67 -3.40 -20.41
CA ALA A 22 8.70 -3.80 -18.99
C ALA A 22 8.40 -2.64 -18.03
N SER A 23 8.75 -1.41 -18.44
CA SER A 23 8.41 -0.18 -17.71
C SER A 23 6.91 0.10 -17.68
N GLN A 24 6.18 -0.14 -18.77
CA GLN A 24 4.72 0.02 -18.80
C GLN A 24 4.01 -1.04 -17.93
N ILE A 25 4.51 -2.28 -17.93
CA ILE A 25 3.99 -3.35 -17.06
C ILE A 25 4.19 -3.00 -15.58
N GLY A 26 5.38 -2.47 -15.22
CA GLY A 26 5.66 -2.03 -13.85
C GLY A 26 4.75 -0.89 -13.37
N GLN A 27 4.44 0.08 -14.24
CA GLN A 27 3.54 1.18 -13.91
C GLN A 27 2.10 0.70 -13.68
N GLN A 28 1.59 -0.19 -14.53
CA GLN A 28 0.25 -0.78 -14.35
C GLN A 28 0.16 -1.57 -13.04
N TYR A 29 1.20 -2.35 -12.72
CA TYR A 29 1.26 -3.12 -11.48
C TYR A 29 1.29 -2.23 -10.22
N GLN A 30 2.09 -1.15 -10.24
CA GLN A 30 2.08 -0.17 -9.15
C GLN A 30 0.69 0.46 -8.97
N ALA A 31 0.05 0.89 -10.06
CA ALA A 31 -1.29 1.47 -10.00
C ALA A 31 -2.31 0.50 -9.36
N GLN A 32 -2.25 -0.79 -9.69
CA GLN A 32 -3.09 -1.82 -9.08
C GLN A 32 -2.83 -2.01 -7.57
N LEU A 33 -1.56 -1.97 -7.13
CA LEU A 33 -1.19 -2.07 -5.71
C LEU A 33 -1.70 -0.87 -4.89
N PHE A 34 -1.59 0.34 -5.44
CA PHE A 34 -2.09 1.54 -4.78
C PHE A 34 -3.63 1.59 -4.77
N ALA A 35 -4.28 1.11 -5.84
CA ALA A 35 -5.74 0.98 -5.88
C ALA A 35 -6.27 0.04 -4.77
N GLN A 36 -5.58 -1.08 -4.53
CA GLN A 36 -5.93 -1.99 -3.42
C GLN A 36 -5.81 -1.31 -2.05
N CYS A 37 -4.81 -0.44 -1.86
CA CYS A 37 -4.69 0.33 -0.63
C CYS A 37 -5.83 1.34 -0.46
N ALA A 38 -6.25 2.00 -1.54
CA ALA A 38 -7.39 2.91 -1.52
C ALA A 38 -8.73 2.20 -1.25
N GLN A 39 -8.84 0.92 -1.63
CA GLN A 39 -9.98 0.06 -1.30
C GLN A 39 -9.97 -0.46 0.15
N GLY A 40 -8.93 -0.13 0.93
CA GLY A 40 -8.76 -0.61 2.31
C GLY A 40 -8.08 -1.98 2.42
N ILE A 41 -7.63 -2.56 1.31
CA ILE A 41 -6.84 -3.81 1.32
C ILE A 41 -5.38 -3.46 1.55
N HIS A 42 -5.01 -3.33 2.82
CA HIS A 42 -3.66 -3.05 3.26
C HIS A 42 -2.84 -4.32 3.51
N ASP A 43 -1.54 -4.25 3.24
CA ASP A 43 -0.57 -5.32 3.53
C ASP A 43 0.11 -5.02 4.87
N PRO A 44 -0.27 -5.70 5.97
CA PRO A 44 0.24 -5.41 7.29
C PRO A 44 1.71 -5.82 7.41
N LYS A 45 2.56 -4.87 7.81
CA LYS A 45 3.96 -5.12 8.15
C LYS A 45 4.25 -4.62 9.56
N THR A 46 4.63 -5.55 10.43
CA THR A 46 5.05 -5.26 11.80
C THR A 46 6.45 -4.67 11.81
N LYS A 47 6.64 -3.54 12.48
CA LYS A 47 7.96 -3.03 12.83
C LYS A 47 8.05 -2.91 14.34
N PHE A 48 9.18 -3.34 14.89
CA PHE A 48 9.50 -3.17 16.31
C PHE A 48 10.36 -1.93 16.46
N GLY A 49 10.01 -1.04 17.39
CA GLY A 49 10.86 0.11 17.69
C GLY A 49 12.16 -0.34 18.37
N MET A 50 13.26 0.29 17.96
CA MET A 50 14.59 0.05 18.56
C MET A 50 14.60 0.37 20.07
N CYS A 51 13.86 1.41 20.50
CA CYS A 51 13.73 1.74 21.92
C CYS A 51 13.12 0.58 22.72
N GLY A 52 12.03 -0.04 22.24
CA GLY A 52 11.42 -1.18 22.91
C GLY A 52 12.38 -2.34 23.11
N ILE A 53 13.21 -2.64 22.10
CA ILE A 53 14.21 -3.73 22.15
C ILE A 53 15.30 -3.41 23.18
N ILE A 54 15.82 -2.19 23.18
CA ILE A 54 16.89 -1.77 24.11
C ILE A 54 16.37 -1.80 25.55
N THR A 55 15.15 -1.31 25.80
CA THR A 55 14.54 -1.34 27.12
C THR A 55 14.20 -2.76 27.58
N ALA A 56 13.80 -3.67 26.68
CA ALA A 56 13.56 -5.08 26.99
C ALA A 56 14.80 -5.80 27.56
N ILE A 57 15.99 -5.45 27.06
CA ILE A 57 17.26 -6.02 27.52
C ILE A 57 17.69 -5.41 28.85
N MET A 58 17.56 -4.09 29.00
CA MET A 58 18.04 -3.37 30.19
C MET A 58 17.11 -3.47 31.40
N CYS A 59 15.82 -3.73 31.19
CA CYS A 59 14.80 -3.67 32.24
C CYS A 59 13.83 -4.87 32.15
N PHE A 60 14.32 -6.07 32.45
CA PHE A 60 13.47 -7.27 32.58
C PHE A 60 12.65 -7.16 33.88
N PRO A 61 11.30 -7.32 33.93
CA PRO A 61 10.30 -7.72 32.91
C PRO A 61 9.52 -6.57 32.24
N CYS A 62 9.65 -5.33 32.75
CA CYS A 62 8.89 -4.17 32.25
C CYS A 62 9.16 -3.87 30.77
N GLY A 63 10.39 -4.08 30.31
CA GLY A 63 10.77 -3.81 28.93
C GLY A 63 10.18 -4.80 27.92
N LEU A 64 9.88 -6.05 28.32
CA LEU A 64 9.14 -6.98 27.46
C LEU A 64 7.71 -6.50 27.23
N ILE A 65 7.05 -5.98 28.27
CA ILE A 65 5.68 -5.42 28.15
C ILE A 65 5.72 -4.21 27.21
N CYS A 66 6.68 -3.30 27.40
CA CYS A 66 6.86 -2.15 26.51
C CYS A 66 7.12 -2.56 25.05
N LEU A 67 7.93 -3.60 24.80
CA LEU A 67 8.22 -4.07 23.45
C LEU A 67 6.96 -4.59 22.72
N PHE A 68 6.06 -5.27 23.44
CA PHE A 68 4.79 -5.72 22.87
C PHE A 68 3.85 -4.54 22.57
N THR A 69 3.84 -3.50 23.40
CA THR A 69 3.06 -2.27 23.18
C THR A 69 3.62 -1.42 22.05
N ASP A 70 4.95 -1.36 21.89
CA ASP A 70 5.67 -0.57 20.88
C ASP A 70 5.71 -1.23 19.48
N SER A 71 4.87 -2.23 19.25
CA SER A 71 4.78 -2.88 17.95
C SER A 71 3.72 -2.20 17.07
N GLU A 72 4.18 -1.35 16.17
CA GLU A 72 3.32 -0.71 15.17
C GLU A 72 3.13 -1.62 13.95
N GLN A 73 1.88 -1.80 13.52
CA GLN A 73 1.58 -2.38 12.22
C GLN A 73 1.35 -1.25 11.22
N ARG A 74 2.16 -1.23 10.16
CA ARG A 74 2.03 -0.24 9.08
C ARG A 74 1.85 -0.95 7.76
N CYS A 75 1.06 -0.37 6.86
CA CYS A 75 0.93 -0.91 5.52
C CYS A 75 2.24 -0.79 4.75
N ASN A 76 2.77 -1.89 4.20
CA ASN A 76 4.03 -1.86 3.44
C ASN A 76 3.91 -1.04 2.13
N ARG A 77 2.69 -0.92 1.59
CA ARG A 77 2.41 -0.23 0.32
C ARG A 77 2.16 1.27 0.47
N CYS A 78 1.30 1.68 1.40
CA CYS A 78 0.89 3.09 1.57
C CYS A 78 1.35 3.73 2.90
N GLY A 79 1.94 2.97 3.82
CA GLY A 79 2.52 3.50 5.05
C GLY A 79 1.53 3.88 6.16
N VAL A 80 0.22 3.74 5.94
CA VAL A 80 -0.80 4.02 6.97
C VAL A 80 -0.65 3.07 8.16
N LEU A 81 -0.90 3.59 9.36
CA LEU A 81 -0.97 2.78 10.58
C LEU A 81 -2.23 1.91 10.52
N LEU A 82 -2.04 0.60 10.69
CA LEU A 82 -3.12 -0.36 10.84
C LEU A 82 -3.29 -0.60 12.33
N GLU A 83 -4.45 -0.21 12.86
CA GLU A 83 -4.77 -0.49 14.25
C GLU A 83 -4.87 -2.01 14.45
N LYS A 84 -4.21 -2.52 15.49
CA LYS A 84 -4.39 -3.92 15.93
C LYS A 84 -5.81 -4.05 16.47
N LYS A 85 -6.60 -4.94 15.87
CA LYS A 85 -7.94 -5.29 16.31
C LYS A 85 -7.92 -6.18 17.54
#